data_AF-A0AAJ2PS79-F1
#
_entry.id   AF-A0AAJ2PS79-F1
#
_cell.length_a   1.000
_cell.length_b   1.000
_cell.length_c   1.000
_cell.angle_alpha   90.00
_cell.angle_beta   90.00
_cell.angle_gamma   90.00
#
_symmetry.space_group_name_H-M   'P 1'
#
loop_
_entity.id
_entity.type
_entity.pdbx_description
1 polymer ?
#
loop_
_entity_poly.entity_id
_entity_poly.type
_entity_poly.pdbx_seq_one_letter_code
_entity_poly.pdbx_strand_id
1 'polypeptide(L)' 'FSVLRLGTLELSAARDQVSLEELTNHMAGGTELAALKHELAQVRGVDVDKLPEEKDLTASAAAPSERTA' A
#
# COMPACT_ATOMS: atom_id res chain seq x y z
N PHE A 1 1.81 14.05 11.00
CA PHE A 1 0.77 13.38 10.21
C PHE A 1 0.29 12.14 10.94
N SER A 2 -1.01 11.87 10.83
CA SER A 2 -1.65 10.67 11.36
C SER A 2 -2.48 10.02 10.27
N VAL A 3 -2.27 8.73 10.01
CA VAL A 3 -3.02 7.95 9.01
C VAL A 3 -3.81 6.86 9.73
N LEU A 4 -5.13 6.80 9.48
CA LEU A 4 -5.99 5.74 9.97
C LEU A 4 -6.49 4.87 8.82
N ARG A 5 -6.36 3.55 8.97
CA ARG A 5 -6.87 2.54 8.05
C ARG A 5 -7.82 1.62 8.80
N LEU A 6 -9.07 1.55 8.36
CA LEU A 6 -10.11 0.68 8.94
C LEU A 6 -10.25 0.80 10.48
N GLY A 7 -9.99 1.99 11.04
CA GLY A 7 -10.03 2.25 12.48
C GLY A 7 -8.71 2.04 13.22
N THR A 8 -7.67 1.57 12.54
CA THR A 8 -6.33 1.37 13.11
C THR A 8 -5.41 2.54 12.74
N LEU A 9 -4.59 3.02 13.69
CA LEU A 9 -3.59 4.05 13.46
C LEU A 9 -2.31 3.43 12.86
N GLU A 10 -2.02 3.71 11.58
CA GLU A 10 -0.88 3.12 10.87
C GLU A 10 0.36 4.01 10.84
N LEU A 11 0.17 5.33 10.77
CA LEU A 11 1.25 6.30 10.82
C LEU A 11 0.91 7.34 11.87
N SER A 12 1.87 7.68 12.71
CA SER A 12 1.81 8.81 13.61
C SER A 12 3.22 9.35 13.82
N ALA A 13 3.55 10.43 13.12
CA ALA A 13 4.87 11.04 13.15
C ALA A 13 4.77 12.56 12.95
N ALA A 14 5.77 13.33 13.38
CA ALA A 14 5.78 14.78 13.18
C ALA A 14 5.97 15.13 11.69
N ARG A 15 5.64 16.37 11.28
CA ARG A 15 5.69 16.78 9.86
C ARG A 15 7.12 16.76 9.30
N ASP A 16 8.08 17.15 10.12
CA ASP A 16 9.52 17.16 9.81
C ASP A 16 10.13 15.76 9.72
N GLN A 17 9.40 14.74 10.16
CA GLN A 17 9.82 13.35 10.17
C GLN A 17 9.22 12.52 9.03
N VAL A 18 8.37 13.11 8.17
CA VAL A 18 7.68 12.39 7.09
C VAL A 18 7.75 13.17 5.80
N SER A 19 8.29 12.56 4.75
CA SER A 19 8.28 13.12 3.41
C SER A 19 6.90 12.99 2.75
N LEU A 20 6.64 13.82 1.74
CA LEU A 20 5.40 13.76 0.97
C LEU A 20 5.21 12.40 0.27
N GLU A 21 6.30 11.82 -0.22
CA GLU A 21 6.30 10.52 -0.89
C GLU A 21 5.94 9.40 0.08
N GLU A 22 6.57 9.35 1.25
CA GLU A 22 6.24 8.39 2.31
C GLU A 22 4.77 8.51 2.74
N LEU A 23 4.28 9.73 2.98
CA LEU A 23 2.87 9.94 3.33
C LEU A 23 1.94 9.42 2.23
N THR A 24 2.27 9.68 0.97
CA THR A 24 1.49 9.21 -0.19
C THR A 24 1.45 7.69 -0.24
N ASN A 25 2.59 7.03 -0.02
CA ASN A 25 2.69 5.58 -0.01
C ASN A 25 1.88 4.96 1.15
N HIS A 26 1.95 5.53 2.35
CA HIS A 26 1.14 5.10 3.49
C HIS A 26 -0.37 5.24 3.20
N MET A 27 -0.78 6.36 2.61
CA MET A 27 -2.19 6.61 2.26
C MET A 27 -2.68 5.70 1.13
N ALA A 28 -1.82 5.39 0.15
CA ALA A 28 -2.11 4.47 -0.95
C ALA A 28 -2.09 2.99 -0.52
N GLY A 29 -1.59 2.66 0.68
CA GLY A 29 -1.38 1.28 1.14
C GLY A 29 -0.14 0.59 0.54
N GLY A 30 0.75 1.35 -0.09
CA GLY A 30 1.98 0.84 -0.71
C GLY A 30 3.02 0.35 0.31
N THR A 31 2.92 0.74 1.58
CA THR A 31 3.85 0.30 2.63
C THR A 31 3.73 -1.17 2.96
N GLU A 32 2.52 -1.73 2.92
CA GLU A 32 2.26 -3.16 3.09
C GLU A 32 2.82 -3.96 1.90
N LEU A 33 2.67 -3.44 0.68
CA LEU A 33 3.19 -4.05 -0.53
C LEU A 33 4.72 -4.07 -0.56
N ALA A 34 5.37 -2.96 -0.17
CA ALA A 34 6.82 -2.87 -0.10
C ALA A 34 7.41 -3.83 0.95
N ALA A 35 6.79 -3.91 2.13
CA ALA A 35 7.16 -4.89 3.16
C ALA A 35 6.98 -6.33 2.65
N LEU A 36 5.84 -6.63 2.03
CA LEU A 36 5.56 -7.96 1.50
C LEU A 36 6.50 -8.34 0.35
N LYS A 37 6.81 -7.43 -0.58
CA LYS A 37 7.80 -7.61 -1.66
C LYS A 37 9.19 -7.91 -1.09
N HIS A 38 9.61 -7.19 -0.04
CA HIS A 38 10.90 -7.38 0.60
C HIS A 38 10.99 -8.71 1.38
N GLU A 39 9.92 -9.16 2.01
CA GLU A 39 9.84 -10.50 2.62
C GLU A 39 9.84 -11.61 1.55
N LEU A 40 9.09 -11.42 0.46
CA LEU A 40 9.04 -12.36 -0.67
C LEU A 40 10.41 -12.50 -1.35
N ALA A 41 11.13 -11.39 -1.53
CA ALA A 41 12.48 -11.38 -2.11
C ALA A 41 13.51 -12.08 -1.22
N GLN A 42 13.29 -12.13 0.10
CA GLN A 42 14.14 -12.87 1.03
C GLN A 42 13.87 -14.39 1.00
N VAL A 43 12.68 -14.82 0.58
CA VAL A 43 12.31 -16.24 0.45
C VAL A 43 12.59 -16.71 -0.97
N ARG A 44 13.66 -17.50 -1.18
CA ARG A 44 13.92 -18.10 -2.50
C ARG A 44 12.75 -19.00 -2.92
N GLY A 45 12.12 -18.65 -4.03
CA GLY A 45 11.07 -19.46 -4.65
C GLY A 45 9.90 -18.68 -5.25
N VAL A 46 9.86 -17.34 -5.10
CA VAL A 46 8.78 -16.52 -5.66
C VAL A 46 9.28 -15.61 -6.78
N ASP A 47 8.60 -15.72 -7.92
CA ASP A 47 8.89 -14.99 -9.16
C ASP A 47 8.39 -13.54 -9.06
N VAL A 48 9.22 -12.68 -8.45
CA VAL A 48 8.93 -11.26 -8.22
C VAL A 48 8.75 -10.45 -9.51
N ASP A 49 9.21 -10.97 -10.65
CA ASP A 49 9.02 -10.35 -11.98
C ASP A 49 7.55 -10.31 -12.43
N LYS A 50 6.66 -11.07 -11.77
CA LYS A 50 5.22 -11.08 -12.08
C LYS A 50 4.36 -10.33 -11.07
N LEU A 51 4.96 -9.70 -10.06
CA LEU A 51 4.17 -8.94 -9.10
C LEU A 51 3.62 -7.66 -9.78
N PRO A 52 2.32 -7.37 -9.63
CA PRO A 52 1.75 -6.13 -10.14
C PRO A 52 2.48 -4.91 -9.55
N GLU A 53 2.63 -3.88 -10.37
CA GLU A 53 3.18 -2.61 -9.93
C GLU A 53 2.12 -1.85 -9.13
N GLU A 54 2.53 -0.86 -8.32
CA GLU A 54 1.60 -0.09 -7.48
C GLU A 54 0.45 0.53 -8.28
N LYS A 55 0.72 0.87 -9.54
CA LYS A 55 -0.27 1.38 -10.50
C LYS A 55 -1.37 0.38 -10.83
N ASP A 56 -1.05 -0.92 -10.87
CA ASP A 56 -2.00 -1.99 -11.18
C ASP A 56 -2.97 -2.25 -10.01
N LEU A 57 -2.54 -1.99 -8.77
CA LEU A 57 -3.39 -2.14 -7.58
C LEU A 57 -4.49 -1.07 -7.49
N THR A 58 -4.25 0.12 -8.05
CA THR A 58 -5.26 1.19 -8.11
C THR A 58 -6.41 0.86 -9.06
N ALA A 59 -6.17 0.02 -10.08
CA ALA A 59 -7.20 -0.39 -11.04
C ALA A 59 -8.20 -1.38 -10.42
N SER A 60 -7.76 -2.24 -9.50
CA SER A 60 -8.64 -3.23 -8.85
C SER A 60 -9.53 -2.63 -7.75
N ALA A 61 -9.14 -1.49 -7.15
CA ALA A 61 -9.95 -0.80 -6.15
C ALA A 61 -11.10 0.04 -6.74
N ALA A 62 -11.12 0.21 -8.07
CA ALA A 62 -12.10 1.01 -8.80
C ALA A 62 -13.24 0.19 -9.42
N ALA A 63 -13.49 -1.04 -8.97
CA ALA A 63 -14.73 -1.75 -9.28
C ALA A 63 -15.80 -1.39 -8.23
N PRO A 64 -16.67 -0.40 -8.46
CA PRO A 64 -17.86 -0.26 -7.64
C PRO A 64 -18.69 -1.53 -7.85
N SER A 65 -19.02 -2.24 -6.77
CA SER A 65 -20.13 -3.17 -6.82
C SER A 65 -21.38 -2.36 -7.17
N GLU A 66 -21.78 -2.47 -8.43
CA GLU A 66 -23.00 -1.92 -8.98
C GLU A 66 -24.16 -2.52 -8.17
N ARG A 67 -24.72 -1.72 -7.26
CA ARG A 67 -25.94 -2.07 -6.51
C ARG A 67 -27.10 -2.02 -7.49
N THR A 68 -27.38 -3.13 -8.15
CA THR A 68 -28.56 -3.32 -9.00
C THR A 68 -29.77 -3.76 -8.16
N ALA A 69 -30.83 -2.94 -8.26
CA ALA A 69 -32.26 -3.20 -8.04
C ALA A 69 -32.74 -3.76 -6.70
#